data_AF-A0A966C8L6-F1
#
_entry.id   AF-A0A966C8L6-F1
#
_cell.length_a   1.000
_cell.length_b   1.000
_cell.length_c   1.000
_cell.angle_alpha   90.00
_cell.angle_beta   90.00
_cell.angle_gamma   90.00
#
_symmetry.space_group_name_H-M   'P 1'
#
loop_
_entity.id
_entity.type
_entity.pdbx_description
1 polymer ?
#
loop_
_entity_poly.entity_id
_entity_poly.type
_entity_poly.pdbx_seq_one_letter_code
_entity_poly.pdbx_strand_id
1 'polypeptide(L)'
;YPHLIVEMVLGAGGENLLGVFLPQPSLILRRLPDFARRVGALGLTEEAMAVLAKINDQRTAEEIAAPSPHGEQLALRLLAAAIGGGLSETTERITEVTLATPMGSEDDEAPALRHRWWPWLVMAAAVLAAVVAWVAWSASQARAGSGHGGPWAVAVDGGCQPAETERLYRRQEQDSSHLRVVPFGTGDEKCKRLVWGSFATRIDAERSISRLPSGVIARGFAPHVVLTATTP
;
A
#
# COMPACT_ATOMS: atom_id res chain seq x y z
N TYR A 1 -6.14 3.33 22.85
CA TYR A 1 -6.85 2.34 23.66
C TYR A 1 -6.68 0.85 23.29
N PRO A 2 -6.16 0.42 22.11
CA PRO A 2 -6.04 -1.02 21.83
C PRO A 2 -5.06 -1.75 22.76
N HIS A 3 -4.00 -1.07 23.23
CA HIS A 3 -3.02 -1.64 24.15
C HIS A 3 -3.64 -2.13 25.48
N LEU A 4 -4.54 -1.35 26.09
CA LEU A 4 -5.18 -1.73 27.36
C LEU A 4 -6.03 -2.99 27.23
N ILE A 5 -6.75 -3.14 26.11
CA ILE A 5 -7.59 -4.32 25.89
C ILE A 5 -6.71 -5.55 25.62
N VAL A 6 -5.62 -5.38 24.87
CA VAL A 6 -4.65 -6.45 24.63
C VAL A 6 -3.99 -6.91 25.93
N GLU A 7 -3.55 -5.99 26.78
CA GLU A 7 -2.99 -6.31 28.10
C GLU A 7 -4.02 -7.00 29.01
N MET A 8 -5.27 -6.54 29.00
CA MET A 8 -6.34 -7.11 29.81
C MET A 8 -6.74 -8.53 29.37
N VAL A 9 -6.79 -8.80 28.07
CA VAL A 9 -7.16 -10.12 27.52
C VAL A 9 -6.01 -11.12 27.59
N LEU A 10 -4.76 -10.65 27.48
CA LEU A 10 -3.57 -11.51 27.63
C LEU A 10 -3.12 -11.67 29.10
N GLY A 11 -3.56 -10.79 29.99
CA GLY A 11 -3.23 -10.81 31.41
C GLY A 11 -4.01 -11.85 32.24
N ALA A 12 -3.73 -11.88 33.54
CA ALA A 12 -4.38 -12.80 34.48
C ALA A 12 -5.91 -12.60 34.50
N GLY A 13 -6.66 -13.68 34.24
CA GLY A 13 -8.13 -13.64 34.18
C GLY A 13 -8.73 -13.30 32.81
N GLY A 14 -7.91 -13.04 31.79
CA GLY A 14 -8.36 -12.74 30.42
C GLY A 14 -9.09 -13.89 29.71
N GLU A 15 -9.01 -15.10 30.26
CA GLU A 15 -9.71 -16.30 29.80
C GLU A 15 -11.23 -16.11 29.81
N ASN A 16 -11.74 -15.36 30.79
CA ASN A 16 -13.16 -15.02 30.91
C ASN A 16 -13.63 -14.03 29.84
N LEU A 17 -12.70 -13.29 29.22
CA LEU A 17 -13.00 -12.29 28.19
C LEU A 17 -13.02 -12.88 26.79
N LEU A 18 -12.53 -14.11 26.63
CA LEU A 18 -12.48 -14.79 25.33
C LEU A 18 -13.88 -14.95 24.73
N GLY A 19 -14.86 -15.43 25.52
CA GLY A 19 -16.24 -15.57 25.07
C GLY A 19 -16.97 -14.23 24.85
N VAL A 20 -16.44 -13.12 25.36
CA VAL A 20 -17.00 -11.78 25.17
C VAL A 20 -16.55 -11.19 23.84
N PHE A 21 -15.26 -11.26 23.54
CA PHE A 21 -14.69 -10.68 22.32
C PHE A 21 -14.68 -11.64 21.12
N LEU A 22 -14.74 -12.95 21.38
CA LEU A 22 -14.80 -13.99 20.37
C LEU A 22 -15.88 -15.02 20.74
N PRO A 23 -17.17 -14.63 20.71
CA PRO A 23 -18.27 -15.52 21.10
C PRO A 23 -18.43 -16.72 20.15
N GLN A 24 -18.04 -16.55 18.88
CA GLN A 24 -18.09 -17.60 17.86
C GLN A 24 -16.73 -17.68 17.13
N PRO A 25 -15.83 -18.58 17.55
CA PRO A 25 -14.49 -18.69 16.96
C PRO A 25 -14.51 -19.32 15.55
N SER A 26 -15.65 -19.88 15.14
CA SER A 26 -15.94 -20.36 13.78
C SER A 26 -16.26 -19.25 12.77
N LEU A 27 -16.39 -17.99 13.19
CA LEU A 27 -16.58 -16.85 12.28
C LEU A 27 -15.26 -16.41 11.63
N ILE A 28 -15.36 -15.82 10.43
CA ILE A 28 -14.21 -15.32 9.70
C ILE A 28 -13.68 -14.06 10.38
N LEU A 29 -12.36 -13.97 10.51
CA LEU A 29 -11.71 -12.76 11.00
C LEU A 29 -11.34 -11.84 9.84
N ARG A 30 -11.90 -10.63 9.87
CA ARG A 30 -11.64 -9.58 8.89
C ARG A 30 -10.76 -8.48 9.46
N ARG A 31 -9.76 -8.02 8.70
CA ARG A 31 -8.89 -6.91 9.08
C ARG A 31 -9.59 -5.56 8.90
N LEU A 32 -9.42 -4.67 9.87
CA LEU A 32 -9.82 -3.27 9.71
C LEU A 32 -8.76 -2.46 8.95
N PRO A 33 -9.12 -1.32 8.31
CA PRO A 33 -8.21 -0.56 7.44
C PRO A 33 -6.89 -0.10 8.08
N ASP A 34 -6.87 0.06 9.40
CA ASP A 34 -5.69 0.49 10.16
C ASP A 34 -4.88 -0.67 10.78
N PHE A 35 -5.21 -1.92 10.47
CA PHE A 35 -4.70 -3.11 11.16
C PHE A 35 -3.16 -3.13 11.25
N ALA A 36 -2.47 -3.02 10.11
CA ALA A 36 -1.01 -3.11 10.07
C ALA A 36 -0.33 -2.01 10.91
N ARG A 37 -0.80 -0.77 10.82
CA ARG A 37 -0.27 0.36 11.59
C ARG A 37 -0.48 0.16 13.10
N ARG A 38 -1.66 -0.33 13.50
CA ARG A 38 -2.00 -0.51 14.91
C ARG A 38 -1.30 -1.72 15.52
N VAL A 39 -1.20 -2.84 14.80
CA VAL A 39 -0.47 -4.03 15.25
C VAL A 39 1.02 -3.71 15.46
N GLY A 40 1.66 -3.00 14.52
CA GLY A 40 3.05 -2.59 14.67
C GLY A 40 3.31 -1.66 15.86
N ALA A 41 2.31 -0.90 16.30
CA ALA A 41 2.41 -0.01 17.45
C ALA A 41 2.23 -0.72 18.81
N LEU A 42 1.77 -1.98 18.84
CA LEU A 42 1.51 -2.71 20.08
C LEU A 42 2.77 -3.32 20.70
N GLY A 43 3.91 -3.31 20.00
CA GLY A 43 5.15 -3.89 20.51
C GLY A 43 5.04 -5.38 20.86
N LEU A 44 4.17 -6.10 20.14
CA LEU A 44 3.97 -7.53 20.34
C LEU A 44 5.24 -8.33 19.99
N THR A 45 5.38 -9.51 20.58
CA THR A 45 6.45 -10.43 20.21
C THR A 45 6.28 -10.89 18.75
N GLU A 46 7.37 -11.33 18.11
CA GLU A 46 7.34 -11.78 16.71
C GLU A 46 6.33 -12.90 16.49
N GLU A 47 6.15 -13.77 17.49
CA GLU A 47 5.23 -14.90 17.47
C GLU A 47 3.77 -14.44 17.51
N ALA A 48 3.45 -13.48 18.38
CA ALA A 48 2.13 -12.89 18.46
C ALA A 48 1.80 -12.13 17.16
N MET A 49 2.78 -11.42 16.58
CA MET A 49 2.61 -10.81 15.27
C MET A 49 2.37 -11.86 14.17
N ALA A 50 3.08 -13.00 14.19
CA ALA A 50 2.91 -14.06 13.21
C ALA A 50 1.50 -14.68 13.27
N VAL A 51 0.90 -14.82 14.45
CA VAL A 51 -0.50 -15.26 14.59
C VAL A 51 -1.47 -14.23 14.02
N LEU A 52 -1.32 -12.95 14.36
CA LEU A 52 -2.17 -11.88 13.83
C LEU A 52 -2.02 -11.69 12.32
N ALA A 53 -0.82 -11.93 11.79
CA ALA A 53 -0.54 -11.89 10.35
C ALA A 53 -1.30 -12.96 9.54
N LYS A 54 -1.82 -14.01 10.18
CA LYS A 54 -2.64 -15.05 9.52
C LYS A 54 -4.10 -14.62 9.29
N ILE A 55 -4.58 -13.55 9.92
CA ILE A 55 -5.91 -12.99 9.67
C ILE A 55 -5.95 -12.49 8.23
N ASN A 56 -6.84 -12.97 7.36
CA ASN A 56 -6.80 -12.64 5.93
C ASN A 56 -8.19 -12.56 5.28
N ASP A 57 -9.23 -12.27 6.06
CA ASP A 57 -10.62 -12.14 5.60
C ASP A 57 -11.22 -13.45 5.04
N GLN A 58 -10.53 -14.58 5.22
CA GLN A 58 -10.97 -15.90 4.74
C GLN A 58 -10.98 -16.95 5.85
N ARG A 59 -10.02 -16.86 6.78
CA ARG A 59 -9.84 -17.85 7.83
C ARG A 59 -10.62 -17.50 9.10
N THR A 60 -11.09 -18.55 9.77
CA THR A 60 -11.73 -18.42 11.09
C THR A 60 -10.70 -18.29 12.20
N ALA A 61 -11.14 -17.91 13.40
CA ALA A 61 -10.24 -17.87 14.55
C ALA A 61 -9.72 -19.27 14.92
N GLU A 62 -10.58 -20.30 14.82
CA GLU A 62 -10.21 -21.71 15.00
C GLU A 62 -9.17 -22.17 13.97
N GLU A 63 -9.39 -21.88 12.69
CA GLU A 63 -8.48 -22.27 11.60
C GLU A 63 -7.09 -21.61 11.75
N ILE A 64 -7.03 -20.41 12.36
CA ILE A 64 -5.77 -19.72 12.65
C ILE A 64 -5.10 -20.28 13.91
N ALA A 65 -5.88 -20.59 14.94
CA ALA A 65 -5.40 -21.03 16.24
C ALA A 65 -4.98 -22.50 16.29
N ALA A 66 -5.68 -23.40 15.60
CA ALA A 66 -5.41 -24.83 15.59
C ALA A 66 -3.97 -25.20 15.17
N PRO A 67 -3.37 -24.62 14.12
CA PRO A 67 -1.98 -24.89 13.76
C PRO A 67 -0.96 -24.02 14.53
N SER A 68 -1.33 -23.43 15.67
CA SER A 68 -0.43 -22.55 16.43
C SER A 68 0.59 -23.35 17.27
N PRO A 69 1.90 -23.08 17.15
CA PRO A 69 2.93 -23.78 17.94
C PRO A 69 2.89 -23.44 19.44
N HIS A 70 2.15 -22.39 19.84
CA HIS A 70 2.08 -21.90 21.22
C HIS A 70 0.78 -22.29 21.95
N GLY A 71 0.04 -23.24 21.38
CA GLY A 71 -1.24 -23.69 21.91
C GLY A 71 -2.41 -22.88 21.35
N GLU A 72 -3.47 -23.60 21.02
CA GLU A 72 -4.69 -23.06 20.43
C GLU A 72 -5.32 -21.97 21.32
N GLN A 73 -5.38 -22.21 22.63
CA GLN A 73 -6.06 -21.30 23.55
C GLN A 73 -5.38 -19.94 23.69
N LEU A 74 -4.05 -19.89 23.63
CA LEU A 74 -3.30 -18.64 23.67
C LEU A 74 -3.45 -17.86 22.36
N ALA A 75 -3.49 -18.55 21.22
CA ALA A 75 -3.78 -17.94 19.93
C ALA A 75 -5.21 -17.38 19.88
N LEU A 76 -6.21 -18.11 20.39
CA LEU A 76 -7.58 -17.61 20.47
C LEU A 76 -7.70 -16.37 21.38
N ARG A 77 -6.97 -16.32 22.50
CA ARG A 77 -6.92 -15.11 23.35
C ARG A 77 -6.32 -13.92 22.62
N LEU A 78 -5.26 -14.13 21.84
CA LEU A 78 -4.65 -13.08 21.05
C LEU A 78 -5.59 -12.57 19.94
N LEU A 79 -6.34 -13.47 19.29
CA LEU A 79 -7.34 -13.10 18.29
C LEU A 79 -8.53 -12.37 18.93
N ALA A 80 -9.00 -12.81 20.10
CA ALA A 80 -10.01 -12.12 20.89
C ALA A 80 -9.54 -10.72 21.31
N ALA A 81 -8.28 -10.59 21.72
CA ALA A 81 -7.66 -9.30 22.03
C ALA A 81 -7.61 -8.37 20.81
N ALA A 82 -7.33 -8.92 19.63
CA ALA A 82 -7.36 -8.17 18.38
C ALA A 82 -8.76 -7.66 18.02
N ILE A 83 -9.80 -8.45 18.27
CA ILE A 83 -11.19 -8.02 18.09
C ILE A 83 -11.56 -6.94 19.11
N GLY A 84 -11.33 -7.21 20.40
CA GLY A 84 -11.63 -6.25 21.46
C GLY A 84 -10.87 -4.94 21.31
N GLY A 85 -9.62 -4.99 20.82
CA GLY A 85 -8.81 -3.82 20.50
C GLY A 85 -9.24 -3.07 19.23
N GLY A 86 -10.23 -3.55 18.49
CA GLY A 86 -10.68 -2.94 17.23
C GLY A 86 -9.61 -3.02 16.14
N LEU A 87 -8.89 -4.14 16.06
CA LEU A 87 -7.95 -4.46 14.98
C LEU A 87 -8.65 -5.31 13.91
N SER A 88 -9.50 -6.24 14.34
CA SER A 88 -10.26 -7.14 13.48
C SER A 88 -11.73 -7.22 13.89
N GLU A 89 -12.58 -7.65 12.97
CA GLU A 89 -14.00 -7.90 13.21
C GLU A 89 -14.38 -9.33 12.82
N THR A 90 -15.38 -9.91 13.48
CA THR A 90 -15.94 -11.21 13.07
C THR A 90 -17.04 -10.97 12.04
N THR A 91 -16.91 -11.62 10.88
CA THR A 91 -17.94 -11.59 9.83
C THR A 91 -18.44 -13.00 9.55
N GLU A 92 -19.72 -13.11 9.19
CA GLU A 92 -20.26 -14.35 8.66
C GLU A 92 -19.58 -14.68 7.34
N ARG A 93 -19.34 -15.98 7.12
CA ARG A 93 -18.85 -16.50 5.85
C ARG A 93 -19.96 -16.30 4.82
N ILE A 94 -19.80 -15.31 3.95
CA ILE A 94 -20.63 -15.17 2.76
C ILE A 94 -20.41 -16.45 1.95
N THR A 95 -21.40 -17.35 2.00
CA THR A 95 -21.39 -18.54 1.16
C THR A 95 -21.57 -18.03 -0.26
N GLU A 96 -20.49 -18.02 -1.04
CA GLU A 96 -20.62 -17.90 -2.49
C GLU A 96 -21.59 -19.00 -2.91
N VAL A 97 -22.79 -18.61 -3.38
CA VAL A 97 -23.78 -19.53 -3.91
C VAL A 97 -23.16 -20.13 -5.15
N THR A 98 -22.53 -21.30 -4.99
CA THR A 98 -22.20 -22.17 -6.10
C THR A 98 -23.52 -22.46 -6.80
N LEU A 99 -23.72 -21.86 -7.98
CA LEU A 99 -24.81 -22.23 -8.87
C LEU A 99 -24.68 -23.73 -9.12
N ALA A 100 -25.50 -24.52 -8.43
CA ALA A 100 -25.58 -25.94 -8.67
C ALA A 100 -26.04 -26.13 -10.12
N THR A 101 -25.16 -26.61 -10.98
CA THR A 101 -25.54 -27.16 -12.28
C THR A 101 -26.35 -28.42 -11.99
N PRO A 102 -27.66 -28.47 -12.21
CA PRO A 102 -28.38 -29.72 -12.06
C PRO A 102 -28.02 -30.59 -13.26
N MET A 103 -27.26 -31.67 -13.03
CA MET A 103 -27.26 -32.80 -13.94
C MET A 103 -28.57 -33.55 -13.74
N GLY A 104 -29.33 -33.70 -14.82
CA GLY A 104 -30.41 -34.66 -14.93
C GLY A 104 -31.64 -34.12 -15.65
N SER A 105 -31.66 -34.23 -16.98
CA SER A 105 -32.60 -35.10 -17.71
C SER A 105 -32.51 -34.78 -19.21
N GLU A 106 -32.27 -35.82 -20.01
CA GLU A 106 -32.41 -35.83 -21.46
C GLU A 106 -33.83 -35.44 -21.90
N ASP A 107 -33.89 -34.92 -23.13
CA ASP A 107 -35.04 -34.64 -23.98
C ASP A 107 -35.92 -33.44 -23.62
N ASP A 108 -35.65 -32.30 -24.29
CA ASP A 108 -36.51 -31.85 -25.39
C ASP A 108 -36.04 -30.50 -25.99
N GLU A 109 -36.02 -30.49 -27.32
CA GLU A 109 -36.18 -29.37 -28.27
C GLU A 109 -35.58 -27.98 -27.94
N ALA A 110 -34.64 -27.55 -28.78
CA ALA A 110 -34.10 -26.20 -28.78
C ALA A 110 -35.11 -25.16 -29.31
N PRO A 111 -35.31 -24.03 -28.59
CA PRO A 111 -35.66 -22.77 -29.22
C PRO A 111 -34.54 -21.75 -29.03
N ALA A 112 -34.16 -21.11 -30.13
CA ALA A 112 -33.19 -20.02 -30.19
C ALA A 112 -33.58 -18.85 -29.26
N LEU A 113 -32.91 -18.74 -28.10
CA LEU A 113 -33.08 -17.60 -27.19
C LEU A 113 -31.97 -16.55 -27.40
N ARG A 114 -32.31 -15.61 -28.29
CA ARG A 114 -31.85 -14.23 -28.41
C ARG A 114 -30.88 -13.73 -27.30
N HIS A 115 -29.61 -13.70 -27.69
CA HIS A 115 -28.59 -12.66 -27.49
C HIS A 115 -28.97 -11.41 -26.64
N ARG A 116 -29.28 -11.58 -25.35
CA ARG A 116 -29.51 -10.47 -24.39
C ARG A 116 -28.47 -10.40 -23.28
N TRP A 117 -27.30 -11.00 -23.48
CA TRP A 117 -26.17 -10.93 -22.53
C TRP A 117 -24.94 -10.22 -23.13
N TRP A 118 -24.96 -9.99 -24.45
CA TRP A 118 -23.93 -9.25 -25.16
C TRP A 118 -23.72 -7.80 -24.69
N PRO A 119 -24.75 -7.00 -24.34
CA PRO A 119 -24.48 -5.62 -23.92
C PRO A 119 -23.70 -5.56 -22.60
N TRP A 120 -23.87 -6.55 -21.71
CA TRP A 120 -23.12 -6.62 -20.44
C TRP A 120 -21.65 -7.02 -20.64
N LEU A 121 -21.37 -7.95 -21.56
CA LEU A 121 -20.00 -8.31 -21.91
C LEU A 121 -19.25 -7.16 -22.59
N VAL A 122 -19.92 -6.39 -23.47
CA VAL A 122 -19.34 -5.20 -24.11
C VAL A 122 -19.07 -4.10 -23.07
N MET A 123 -19.98 -3.90 -22.10
CA MET A 123 -19.79 -2.96 -20.99
C MET A 123 -18.60 -3.33 -20.10
N ALA A 124 -18.49 -4.59 -19.69
CA ALA A 124 -17.37 -5.06 -18.86
C ALA A 124 -16.03 -4.90 -19.60
N ALA A 125 -15.99 -5.25 -20.89
CA ALA A 125 -14.81 -5.05 -21.71
C ALA A 125 -14.45 -3.56 -21.88
N ALA A 126 -15.44 -2.68 -22.05
CA ALA A 126 -15.22 -1.25 -22.18
C ALA A 126 -14.70 -0.61 -20.88
N VAL A 127 -15.24 -0.99 -19.71
CA VAL A 127 -14.75 -0.53 -18.41
C VAL A 127 -13.31 -1.00 -18.19
N LEU A 128 -13.02 -2.26 -18.49
CA LEU A 128 -11.67 -2.81 -18.33
C LEU A 128 -10.68 -2.12 -19.28
N ALA A 129 -11.07 -1.87 -20.52
CA ALA A 129 -10.28 -1.08 -21.47
C ALA A 129 -10.07 0.37 -21.00
N ALA A 130 -11.09 1.02 -20.41
CA ALA A 130 -10.97 2.37 -19.86
C ALA A 130 -10.04 2.42 -18.65
N VAL A 131 -10.09 1.42 -17.75
CA VAL A 131 -9.16 1.29 -16.62
C VAL A 131 -7.74 1.07 -17.11
N VAL A 132 -7.54 0.17 -18.07
CA VAL A 132 -6.21 -0.07 -18.67
C VAL A 132 -5.68 1.19 -19.35
N ALA A 133 -6.51 1.91 -20.11
CA ALA A 133 -6.14 3.17 -20.73
C ALA A 133 -5.80 4.24 -19.69
N TRP A 134 -6.56 4.33 -18.60
CA TRP A 134 -6.31 5.27 -17.51
C TRP A 134 -5.00 4.96 -16.76
N VAL A 135 -4.72 3.68 -16.50
CA VAL A 135 -3.46 3.23 -15.89
C VAL A 135 -2.27 3.45 -16.84
N ALA A 136 -2.43 3.16 -18.13
CA ALA A 136 -1.40 3.42 -19.13
C ALA A 136 -1.12 4.93 -19.26
N TRP A 137 -2.15 5.76 -19.23
CA TRP A 137 -2.03 7.22 -19.29
C TRP A 137 -1.41 7.80 -18.03
N SER A 138 -1.79 7.36 -16.83
CA SER A 138 -1.19 7.81 -15.57
C SER A 138 0.27 7.37 -15.43
N ALA A 139 0.58 6.14 -15.83
CA ALA A 139 1.96 5.65 -15.90
C ALA A 139 2.78 6.39 -16.96
N SER A 140 2.16 6.84 -18.06
CA SER A 140 2.83 7.70 -19.04
C SER A 140 3.09 9.11 -18.51
N GLN A 141 2.23 9.65 -17.64
CA GLN A 141 2.49 10.93 -16.96
C GLN A 141 3.62 10.80 -15.93
N ALA A 142 3.69 9.68 -15.21
CA ALA A 142 4.81 9.38 -14.31
C ALA A 142 6.13 9.21 -15.07
N ARG A 143 6.11 8.54 -16.23
CA ARG A 143 7.28 8.39 -17.12
C ARG A 143 7.61 9.68 -17.89
N ALA A 144 6.65 10.56 -18.14
CA ALA A 144 6.87 11.85 -18.79
C ALA A 144 7.65 12.85 -17.92
N GLY A 145 7.76 12.59 -16.60
CA GLY A 145 8.58 13.37 -15.68
C GLY A 145 10.02 12.86 -15.47
N SER A 146 10.29 11.59 -15.78
CA SER A 146 11.62 10.99 -15.75
C SER A 146 12.11 10.82 -17.18
N GLY A 147 12.65 11.88 -17.77
CA GLY A 147 13.28 11.80 -19.09
C GLY A 147 14.36 10.70 -19.14
N HIS A 148 14.53 10.14 -20.33
CA HIS A 148 15.53 9.12 -20.63
C HIS A 148 16.91 9.63 -20.18
N GLY A 149 17.56 8.87 -19.29
CA GLY A 149 18.78 9.20 -18.54
C GLY A 149 19.77 10.12 -19.26
N GLY A 150 19.66 11.42 -19.00
CA GLY A 150 20.52 12.44 -19.57
C GLY A 150 21.07 13.41 -18.51
N PRO A 151 22.02 14.28 -18.89
CA PRO A 151 22.78 15.09 -17.94
C PRO A 151 22.02 16.32 -17.47
N TRP A 152 20.81 16.57 -17.94
CA TRP A 152 20.00 17.70 -17.51
C TRP A 152 19.02 17.27 -16.42
N ALA A 153 18.79 18.12 -15.43
CA ALA A 153 17.80 17.90 -14.38
C ALA A 153 17.18 19.23 -13.94
N VAL A 154 16.11 19.18 -13.16
CA VAL A 154 15.49 20.39 -12.60
C VAL A 154 15.88 20.50 -11.13
N ALA A 155 16.56 21.56 -10.72
CA ALA A 155 16.82 21.83 -9.32
C ALA A 155 15.53 22.27 -8.62
N VAL A 156 15.27 21.72 -7.43
CA VAL A 156 14.01 21.92 -6.69
C VAL A 156 14.21 22.28 -5.20
N ASP A 157 15.44 22.13 -4.70
CA ASP A 157 15.87 22.53 -3.35
C ASP A 157 17.41 22.67 -3.34
N GLY A 158 17.96 23.32 -2.32
CA GLY A 158 19.39 23.48 -2.14
C GLY A 158 19.76 23.85 -0.71
N GLY A 159 21.00 23.52 -0.33
CA GLY A 159 21.56 23.82 0.97
C GLY A 159 23.08 23.73 0.98
N CYS A 160 23.70 24.52 1.84
CA CYS A 160 25.15 24.55 2.04
C CYS A 160 25.54 24.15 3.46
N GLN A 161 24.64 24.36 4.42
CA GLN A 161 24.88 23.97 5.80
C GLN A 161 24.64 22.47 6.01
N PRO A 162 25.29 21.84 7.01
CA PRO A 162 25.06 20.43 7.32
C PRO A 162 23.58 20.08 7.56
N ALA A 163 22.87 20.91 8.33
CA ALA A 163 21.45 20.70 8.63
C ALA A 163 20.55 20.77 7.38
N GLU A 164 20.89 21.64 6.43
CA GLU A 164 20.17 21.74 5.16
C GLU A 164 20.46 20.54 4.27
N THR A 165 21.72 20.09 4.25
CA THR A 165 22.14 18.92 3.47
C THR A 165 21.45 17.64 3.95
N GLU A 166 21.35 17.44 5.26
CA GLU A 166 20.58 16.33 5.85
C GLU A 166 19.09 16.38 5.48
N ARG A 167 18.50 17.59 5.36
CA ARG A 167 17.13 17.75 4.86
C ARG A 167 17.03 17.26 3.41
N LEU A 168 18.00 17.56 2.55
CA LEU A 168 17.98 17.11 1.15
C LEU A 168 18.06 15.58 1.05
N TYR A 169 18.95 14.94 1.82
CA TYR A 169 19.08 13.48 1.83
C TYR A 169 17.81 12.80 2.33
N ARG A 170 17.18 13.29 3.39
CA ARG A 170 15.87 12.78 3.85
C ARG A 170 14.79 12.89 2.77
N ARG A 171 14.78 13.97 1.98
CA ARG A 171 13.82 14.12 0.87
C ARG A 171 14.13 13.17 -0.28
N GLN A 172 15.41 12.93 -0.59
CA GLN A 172 15.80 11.91 -1.56
C GLN A 172 15.35 10.51 -1.12
N GLU A 173 15.48 10.15 0.15
CA GLU A 173 15.04 8.84 0.65
C GLU A 173 13.53 8.61 0.47
N GLN A 174 12.72 9.67 0.59
CA GLN A 174 11.28 9.61 0.39
C GLN A 174 10.86 9.35 -1.07
N ASP A 175 11.67 9.79 -2.04
CA ASP A 175 11.43 9.57 -3.48
C ASP A 175 12.77 9.42 -4.23
N SER A 176 13.44 8.29 -4.00
CA SER A 176 14.75 8.00 -4.57
C SER A 176 14.70 7.70 -6.07
N SER A 177 13.51 7.39 -6.59
CA SER A 177 13.25 7.17 -8.01
C SER A 177 13.35 8.44 -8.84
N HIS A 178 12.93 9.58 -8.29
CA HIS A 178 12.85 10.84 -9.03
C HIS A 178 13.76 11.93 -8.49
N LEU A 179 14.18 11.86 -7.23
CA LEU A 179 15.03 12.87 -6.60
C LEU A 179 16.46 12.38 -6.43
N ARG A 180 17.43 13.27 -6.65
CA ARG A 180 18.84 13.03 -6.37
C ARG A 180 19.53 14.26 -5.80
N VAL A 181 20.41 14.06 -4.84
CA VAL A 181 21.28 15.09 -4.28
C VAL A 181 22.57 15.13 -5.08
N VAL A 182 22.90 16.31 -5.62
CA VAL A 182 24.12 16.53 -6.41
C VAL A 182 24.92 17.70 -5.83
N PRO A 183 26.26 17.65 -5.86
CA PRO A 183 27.09 18.79 -5.49
C PRO A 183 26.86 19.99 -6.43
N PHE A 184 27.01 21.19 -5.89
CA PHE A 184 27.03 22.42 -6.69
C PHE A 184 27.80 23.54 -6.02
N GLY A 185 28.12 24.58 -6.79
CA GLY A 185 28.85 25.75 -6.31
C GLY A 185 30.30 25.76 -6.82
N THR A 186 30.97 26.89 -6.60
CA THR A 186 32.38 27.11 -6.95
C THR A 186 33.13 27.49 -5.68
N GLY A 187 34.22 26.79 -5.35
CA GLY A 187 35.03 27.04 -4.15
C GLY A 187 35.03 25.86 -3.17
N ASP A 188 35.43 26.12 -1.92
CA ASP A 188 35.58 25.10 -0.87
C ASP A 188 34.28 24.78 -0.11
N GLU A 189 33.19 25.53 -0.36
CA GLU A 189 31.89 25.27 0.26
C GLU A 189 31.19 24.08 -0.40
N LYS A 190 30.92 23.03 0.39
CA LYS A 190 30.29 21.78 -0.07
C LYS A 190 28.76 21.92 -0.21
N CYS A 191 28.29 22.82 -1.05
CA CYS A 191 26.85 22.98 -1.28
C CYS A 191 26.28 21.78 -2.07
N LYS A 192 25.03 21.43 -1.74
CA LYS A 192 24.29 20.30 -2.31
C LYS A 192 22.91 20.76 -2.76
N ARG A 193 22.48 20.35 -3.95
CA ARG A 193 21.14 20.66 -4.49
C ARG A 193 20.38 19.37 -4.69
N LEU A 194 19.07 19.44 -4.49
CA LEU A 194 18.15 18.37 -4.84
C LEU A 194 17.66 18.62 -6.26
N VAL A 195 17.86 17.64 -7.12
CA VAL A 195 17.39 17.66 -8.51
C VAL A 195 16.30 16.62 -8.71
N TRP A 196 15.35 16.95 -9.58
CA TRP A 196 14.27 16.08 -9.99
C TRP A 196 14.44 15.66 -11.45
N GLY A 197 14.28 14.37 -11.69
CA GLY A 197 14.35 13.75 -13.01
C GLY A 197 15.75 13.69 -13.61
N SER A 198 15.79 13.25 -14.86
CA SER A 198 16.94 13.29 -15.75
C SER A 198 16.42 13.54 -17.16
N PHE A 199 17.09 14.34 -17.96
CA PHE A 199 16.62 14.72 -19.28
C PHE A 199 17.78 14.73 -20.25
N ALA A 200 17.53 14.22 -21.46
CA ALA A 200 18.52 14.21 -22.54
C ALA A 200 18.89 15.63 -22.98
N THR A 201 17.92 16.54 -23.00
CA THR A 201 18.12 17.93 -23.45
C THR A 201 17.69 18.94 -22.39
N ARG A 202 18.31 20.13 -22.43
CA ARG A 202 17.91 21.28 -21.62
C ARG A 202 16.45 21.67 -21.84
N ILE A 203 16.00 21.64 -23.08
CA ILE A 203 14.63 22.05 -23.47
C ILE A 203 13.59 21.13 -22.83
N ASP A 204 13.85 19.81 -22.78
CA ASP A 204 12.94 18.85 -22.16
C ASP A 204 12.84 19.07 -20.64
N ALA A 205 13.97 19.38 -19.99
CA ALA A 205 13.99 19.76 -18.58
C ALA A 205 13.19 21.06 -18.33
N GLU A 206 13.34 22.07 -19.20
CA GLU A 206 12.66 23.37 -19.06
C GLU A 206 11.14 23.22 -19.18
N ARG A 207 10.65 22.45 -20.16
CA ARG A 207 9.22 22.16 -20.30
C ARG A 207 8.65 21.44 -19.08
N SER A 208 9.47 20.62 -18.42
CA SER A 208 9.05 19.80 -17.29
C SER A 208 8.89 20.60 -16.00
N ILE A 209 9.43 21.83 -15.91
CA ILE A 209 9.22 22.72 -14.74
C ILE A 209 7.73 22.93 -14.46
N SER A 210 6.93 23.14 -15.51
CA SER A 210 5.48 23.35 -15.41
C SER A 210 4.69 22.11 -14.96
N ARG A 211 5.33 20.93 -14.94
CA ARG A 211 4.73 19.63 -14.63
C ARG A 211 5.29 19.02 -13.34
N LEU A 212 6.03 19.80 -12.55
CA LEU A 212 6.58 19.32 -11.28
C LEU A 212 5.44 18.91 -10.32
N PRO A 213 5.52 17.74 -9.68
CA PRO A 213 4.53 17.32 -8.69
C PRO A 213 4.46 18.31 -7.51
N SER A 214 3.26 18.49 -6.97
CA SER A 214 3.06 19.31 -5.77
C SER A 214 3.89 18.77 -4.60
N GLY A 215 4.62 19.65 -3.92
CA GLY A 215 5.48 19.27 -2.77
C GLY A 215 6.92 18.89 -3.12
N VAL A 216 7.27 18.83 -4.42
CA VAL A 216 8.66 18.60 -4.86
C VAL A 216 9.50 19.88 -4.73
N ILE A 217 8.91 21.05 -4.88
CA ILE A 217 9.62 22.34 -4.77
C ILE A 217 9.66 22.78 -3.29
N ALA A 218 10.85 23.11 -2.79
CA ALA A 218 10.98 23.69 -1.46
C ALA A 218 10.31 25.07 -1.37
N ARG A 219 9.76 25.42 -0.21
CA ARG A 219 9.06 26.70 -0.02
C ARG A 219 10.01 27.87 -0.31
N GLY A 220 9.61 28.74 -1.23
CA GLY A 220 10.41 29.91 -1.65
C GLY A 220 11.55 29.60 -2.63
N PHE A 221 11.67 28.35 -3.10
CA PHE A 221 12.67 27.96 -4.09
C PHE A 221 12.15 28.14 -5.52
N ALA A 222 12.94 28.76 -6.39
CA ALA A 222 12.63 28.90 -7.81
C ALA A 222 13.22 27.71 -8.59
N PRO A 223 12.39 26.78 -9.12
CA PRO A 223 12.90 25.64 -9.86
C PRO A 223 13.56 26.10 -11.17
N HIS A 224 14.73 25.55 -11.47
CA HIS A 224 15.49 25.91 -12.67
C HIS A 224 16.27 24.71 -13.20
N VAL A 225 16.56 24.73 -14.49
CA VAL A 225 17.28 23.65 -15.16
C VAL A 225 18.76 23.73 -14.89
N VAL A 226 19.35 22.57 -14.60
CA VAL A 226 20.76 22.44 -14.26
C VAL A 226 21.39 21.28 -15.03
N LEU A 227 22.68 21.41 -15.34
CA LEU A 227 23.49 20.32 -15.87
C LEU A 227 24.09 19.54 -14.70
N THR A 228 23.68 18.28 -14.56
CA THR A 228 24.21 17.29 -13.63
C THR A 228 25.12 16.36 -14.41
N ALA A 229 26.25 16.87 -14.91
CA ALA A 229 27.27 16.01 -15.47
C ALA A 229 27.82 15.14 -14.32
N THR A 230 27.37 13.89 -14.24
CA THR A 230 28.08 12.84 -13.54
C THR A 230 29.35 12.55 -14.33
N THR A 231 30.41 13.30 -14.06
CA THR A 231 31.76 12.82 -14.40
C THR A 231 32.05 11.66 -13.43
N PRO A 232 32.48 10.49 -13.93
CA PRO A 232 32.86 9.36 -13.09
C PRO A 232 34.00 9.71 -12.13
#